data_AF-A0A936GU56-F1
#
_entry.id   AF-A0A936GU56-F1
#
_cell.length_a   1.000
_cell.length_b   1.000
_cell.length_c   1.000
_cell.angle_alpha   90.00
_cell.angle_beta   90.00
_cell.angle_gamma   90.00
#
_symmetry.space_group_name_H-M   'P 1'
#
loop_
_entity.id
_entity.type
_entity.pdbx_description
1 polymer ?
#
loop_
_entity_poly.entity_id
_entity_poly.type
_entity_poly.pdbx_seq_one_letter_code
_entity_poly.pdbx_strand_id
1 'polypeptide(L)'
;MTQTQKVQVLLETLKLIPTPHQWRHDVSFDEACTVEPPYTLSCALEKGHLAVLGSYDNRSSVMNRLRIIIYVNYLWRTGIHPIYGFGKHSKTTHAEVVGVLQMAIKSFQ
;
A
#
# COMPACT_ATOMS: atom_id res chain seq x y z
N MET A 1 -14.86 -9.36 2.68
CA MET A 1 -14.83 -8.29 1.66
C MET A 1 -15.35 -8.83 0.33
N THR A 2 -16.28 -8.13 -0.29
CA THR A 2 -16.71 -8.39 -1.68
C THR A 2 -15.62 -8.00 -2.68
N GLN A 3 -15.75 -8.43 -3.93
CA GLN A 3 -14.82 -8.04 -5.00
C GLN A 3 -14.76 -6.50 -5.15
N THR A 4 -15.92 -5.85 -5.18
CA THR A 4 -16.07 -4.39 -5.23
C THR A 4 -15.35 -3.70 -4.08
N GLN A 5 -15.51 -4.19 -2.84
CA GLN A 5 -14.84 -3.63 -1.68
C GLN A 5 -13.31 -3.74 -1.78
N LYS A 6 -12.78 -4.87 -2.28
CA LYS A 6 -11.33 -5.04 -2.47
C LYS A 6 -10.76 -4.02 -3.44
N VAL A 7 -11.43 -3.82 -4.58
CA VAL A 7 -11.04 -2.81 -5.58
C VAL A 7 -11.15 -1.41 -4.99
N GLN A 8 -12.24 -1.08 -4.29
CA GLN A 8 -12.42 0.25 -3.69
C GLN A 8 -11.34 0.57 -2.66
N VAL A 9 -10.96 -0.37 -1.79
CA VAL A 9 -9.85 -0.18 -0.83
C VAL A 9 -8.56 0.21 -1.56
N LEU A 10 -8.24 -0.49 -2.65
CA LEU A 10 -7.04 -0.21 -3.43
C LEU A 10 -7.11 1.14 -4.17
N LEU A 11 -8.29 1.54 -4.65
CA LEU A 11 -8.50 2.85 -5.27
C LEU A 11 -8.38 3.99 -4.25
N GLU A 12 -8.98 3.87 -3.06
CA GLU A 12 -8.81 4.87 -1.99
C GLU A 12 -7.36 4.94 -1.53
N THR A 13 -6.68 3.78 -1.41
CA THR A 13 -5.25 3.74 -1.13
C THR A 13 -4.45 4.53 -2.17
N LEU A 14 -4.75 4.35 -3.46
CA LEU A 14 -3.99 4.97 -4.55
C LEU A 14 -4.12 6.50 -4.58
N LYS A 15 -5.28 7.06 -4.20
CA LYS A 15 -5.47 8.51 -4.06
C LYS A 15 -4.61 9.13 -2.95
N LEU A 16 -4.22 8.33 -1.97
CA LEU A 16 -3.48 8.76 -0.80
C LEU A 16 -1.94 8.64 -0.96
N ILE A 17 -1.48 7.99 -2.04
CA ILE A 17 -0.06 7.87 -2.36
C ILE A 17 0.48 9.23 -2.83
N PRO A 18 1.67 9.67 -2.35
CA PRO A 18 2.28 10.93 -2.74
C PRO A 18 2.55 11.02 -4.23
N THR A 19 2.66 12.24 -4.75
CA THR A 19 3.21 12.44 -6.09
C THR A 19 4.68 11.96 -6.16
N PRO A 20 5.23 11.67 -7.36
CA PRO A 20 6.61 11.23 -7.50
C PRO A 20 7.64 12.11 -6.79
N HIS A 21 7.46 13.43 -6.79
CA HIS A 21 8.37 14.40 -6.15
C HIS A 21 8.29 14.44 -4.63
N GLN A 22 7.20 13.92 -4.06
CA GLN A 22 6.96 13.87 -2.61
C GLN A 22 7.24 12.48 -2.03
N TRP A 23 7.69 11.53 -2.85
CA TRP A 23 7.99 10.18 -2.41
C TRP A 23 9.22 10.17 -1.50
N ARG A 24 9.05 9.62 -0.29
CA ARG A 24 10.10 9.51 0.72
C ARG A 24 10.17 8.08 1.23
N HIS A 25 11.39 7.62 1.52
CA HIS A 25 11.67 6.24 1.91
C HIS A 25 11.98 6.09 3.40
N ASP A 26 12.30 7.18 4.09
CA ASP A 26 12.85 7.21 5.45
C ASP A 26 11.79 7.41 6.54
N VAL A 27 10.54 7.63 6.15
CA VAL A 27 9.45 7.91 7.09
C VAL A 27 8.99 6.63 7.78
N SER A 28 8.85 6.68 9.11
CA SER A 28 8.27 5.58 9.89
C SER A 28 6.76 5.49 9.66
N PHE A 29 6.17 4.32 9.95
CA PHE A 29 4.74 4.09 9.76
C PHE A 29 3.88 5.03 10.62
N ASP A 30 4.20 5.12 11.91
CA ASP A 30 3.42 5.88 12.89
C ASP A 30 3.47 7.40 12.64
N GLU A 31 4.65 7.93 12.30
CA GLU A 31 4.81 9.35 11.97
C GLU A 31 4.01 9.73 10.72
N ALA A 32 4.02 8.88 9.68
CA ALA A 32 3.27 9.14 8.46
C ALA A 32 1.76 9.00 8.66
N CYS A 33 1.28 8.12 9.53
CA CYS A 33 -0.15 7.87 9.71
C CYS A 33 -0.91 8.84 10.60
N THR A 34 -0.17 9.64 11.37
CA THR A 34 -0.73 10.66 12.24
C THR A 34 -0.86 12.02 11.56
N VAL A 35 -0.15 12.27 10.46
CA VAL A 35 -0.25 13.52 9.68
C VAL A 35 -1.34 13.45 8.59
N GLU A 36 -1.65 14.58 7.96
CA GLU A 36 -2.47 14.62 6.75
C GLU A 36 -1.67 14.12 5.52
N PRO A 37 -2.33 13.69 4.41
CA PRO A 37 -1.66 13.20 3.21
C PRO A 37 -0.56 14.15 2.69
N PRO A 38 0.46 13.62 2.01
CA PRO A 38 0.53 12.28 1.42
C PRO A 38 1.12 11.19 2.33
N TYR A 39 0.69 9.93 2.13
CA TYR A 39 1.00 8.80 3.01
C TYR A 39 1.96 7.77 2.41
N THR A 40 2.75 7.09 3.26
CA THR A 40 3.50 5.89 2.84
C THR A 40 2.53 4.78 2.41
N LEU A 41 3.00 3.79 1.64
CA LEU A 41 2.14 2.70 1.14
C LEU A 41 1.35 1.99 2.25
N SER A 42 2.02 1.56 3.31
CA SER A 42 1.36 0.89 4.43
C SER A 42 0.27 1.77 5.04
N CYS A 43 0.55 3.06 5.17
CA CYS A 43 -0.35 3.99 5.82
C CYS A 43 -1.58 4.33 4.96
N ALA A 44 -1.33 4.59 3.68
CA ALA A 44 -2.38 4.76 2.69
C ALA A 44 -3.31 3.53 2.66
N LEU A 45 -2.76 2.32 2.83
CA LEU A 45 -3.55 1.08 2.89
C LEU A 45 -4.44 1.01 4.13
N GLU A 46 -3.91 1.39 5.30
CA GLU A 46 -4.72 1.44 6.52
C GLU A 46 -5.86 2.46 6.38
N LYS A 47 -5.55 3.69 5.94
CA LYS A 47 -6.54 4.74 5.70
C LYS A 47 -7.57 4.32 4.63
N GLY A 48 -7.13 3.66 3.56
CA GLY A 48 -8.01 3.12 2.52
C GLY A 48 -8.96 2.03 3.03
N HIS A 49 -8.51 1.14 3.92
CA HIS A 49 -9.39 0.18 4.58
C HIS A 49 -10.41 0.88 5.48
N LEU A 50 -9.97 1.82 6.32
CA LEU A 50 -10.86 2.58 7.20
C LEU A 50 -11.92 3.35 6.42
N ALA A 51 -11.56 3.97 5.30
CA ALA A 51 -12.48 4.73 4.46
C ALA A 51 -13.59 3.86 3.83
N VAL A 52 -13.27 2.61 3.43
CA VAL A 52 -14.21 1.74 2.71
C VAL A 52 -14.97 0.79 3.64
N LEU A 53 -14.32 0.33 4.71
CA LEU A 53 -14.83 -0.74 5.58
C LEU A 53 -15.12 -0.27 7.01
N GLY A 54 -14.73 0.96 7.37
CA GLY A 54 -14.80 1.46 8.76
C GLY A 54 -13.83 0.77 9.73
N SER A 55 -12.99 -0.15 9.25
CA SER A 55 -12.03 -0.91 10.05
C SER A 55 -10.82 -1.31 9.21
N TYR A 56 -9.68 -1.48 9.87
CA TYR A 56 -8.46 -1.99 9.26
C TYR A 56 -8.26 -3.47 9.59
N ASP A 57 -7.99 -4.27 8.56
CA ASP A 57 -7.69 -5.69 8.69
C ASP A 57 -6.36 -6.01 7.98
N ASN A 58 -5.31 -6.25 8.77
CA ASN A 58 -3.98 -6.57 8.24
C ASN A 58 -3.92 -7.99 7.62
N ARG A 59 -4.91 -8.85 7.85
CA ARG A 59 -5.05 -10.20 7.27
C ARG A 59 -6.02 -10.22 6.10
N SER A 60 -6.50 -9.07 5.65
CA SER A 60 -7.46 -8.99 4.56
C SER A 60 -6.92 -9.60 3.27
N SER A 61 -7.83 -10.03 2.40
CA SER A 61 -7.47 -10.54 1.08
C SER A 61 -6.68 -9.51 0.23
N VAL A 62 -6.91 -8.21 0.44
CA VAL A 62 -6.16 -7.13 -0.21
C VAL A 62 -4.72 -7.11 0.28
N MET A 63 -4.52 -7.15 1.61
CA MET A 63 -3.19 -7.21 2.22
C MET A 63 -2.42 -8.44 1.76
N ASN A 64 -3.07 -9.61 1.73
CA ASN A 64 -2.44 -10.83 1.26
C ASN A 64 -2.02 -10.74 -0.21
N ARG A 65 -2.88 -10.19 -1.08
CA ARG A 65 -2.57 -10.05 -2.51
C ARG A 65 -1.40 -9.11 -2.76
N LEU A 66 -1.34 -7.98 -2.05
CA LEU A 66 -0.21 -7.06 -2.12
C LEU A 66 1.09 -7.69 -1.65
N ARG A 67 1.07 -8.43 -0.52
CA ARG A 67 2.24 -9.19 -0.05
C ARG A 67 2.75 -10.14 -1.13
N ILE A 68 1.87 -10.92 -1.78
CA ILE A 68 2.26 -11.85 -2.84
C ILE A 68 2.90 -11.11 -4.03
N ILE A 69 2.27 -10.05 -4.53
CA ILE A 69 2.81 -9.26 -5.66
C ILE A 69 4.18 -8.69 -5.29
N ILE A 70 4.33 -8.14 -4.09
CA ILE A 70 5.59 -7.58 -3.63
C ILE A 70 6.65 -8.67 -3.48
N TYR A 71 6.32 -9.83 -2.89
CA TYR A 71 7.26 -10.94 -2.75
C TYR A 71 7.77 -11.43 -4.11
N VAL A 72 6.87 -11.61 -5.07
CA VAL A 72 7.23 -12.14 -6.40
C VAL A 72 8.14 -11.17 -7.16
N ASN A 73 7.89 -9.86 -7.08
CA ASN A 73 8.58 -8.88 -7.92
C ASN A 73 9.73 -8.15 -7.20
N TYR A 74 9.70 -8.10 -5.87
CA TYR A 74 10.55 -7.25 -5.05
C TYR A 74 11.01 -7.92 -3.75
N LEU A 75 11.22 -9.25 -3.76
CA LEU A 75 11.60 -10.05 -2.58
C LEU A 75 12.67 -9.37 -1.69
N TRP A 76 13.76 -8.90 -2.30
CA TRP A 76 14.89 -8.27 -1.61
C TRP A 76 14.57 -6.93 -0.93
N ARG A 77 13.39 -6.37 -1.20
CA ARG A 77 12.94 -5.08 -0.66
C ARG A 77 11.91 -5.24 0.46
N THR A 78 11.54 -6.46 0.83
CA THR A 78 10.44 -6.73 1.77
C THR A 78 10.76 -6.51 3.24
N GLY A 79 12.02 -6.69 3.65
CA GLY A 79 12.40 -6.66 5.06
C GLY A 79 11.57 -7.63 5.92
N ILE A 80 11.23 -7.23 7.15
CA ILE A 80 10.44 -8.04 8.09
C ILE A 80 8.95 -8.10 7.71
N HIS A 81 8.38 -7.00 7.20
CA HIS A 81 6.98 -6.95 6.77
C HIS A 81 6.89 -6.46 5.33
N PRO A 82 6.38 -7.27 4.37
CA PRO A 82 6.57 -7.04 2.94
C PRO A 82 6.12 -5.67 2.45
N ILE A 83 4.93 -5.24 2.86
CA ILE A 83 4.36 -3.96 2.43
C ILE A 83 5.15 -2.78 3.02
N TYR A 84 5.51 -2.89 4.30
CA TYR A 84 6.21 -1.83 5.01
C TYR A 84 7.66 -1.72 4.55
N GLY A 85 8.38 -2.85 4.53
CA GLY A 85 9.75 -2.87 4.04
C GLY A 85 9.83 -2.44 2.58
N PHE A 86 8.90 -2.89 1.73
CA PHE A 86 8.87 -2.46 0.33
C PHE A 86 8.70 -0.95 0.21
N GLY A 87 7.73 -0.35 0.91
CA GLY A 87 7.53 1.10 0.90
C GLY A 87 8.72 1.88 1.47
N LYS A 88 9.41 1.35 2.48
CA LYS A 88 10.57 1.98 3.13
C LYS A 88 11.88 1.80 2.37
N HIS A 89 11.97 0.81 1.49
CA HIS A 89 13.24 0.47 0.86
C HIS A 89 13.73 1.62 -0.05
N SER A 90 15.00 2.00 0.08
CA SER A 90 15.59 3.18 -0.62
C SER A 90 15.54 3.09 -2.14
N LYS A 91 15.50 1.88 -2.69
CA LYS A 91 15.34 1.64 -4.15
C LYS A 91 13.88 1.56 -4.63
N THR A 92 12.89 1.57 -3.75
CA THR A 92 11.48 1.48 -4.15
C THR A 92 10.97 2.81 -4.64
N THR A 93 10.69 2.89 -5.94
CA THR A 93 10.19 4.11 -6.58
C THR A 93 8.68 4.26 -6.41
N HIS A 94 8.20 5.50 -6.51
CA HIS A 94 6.77 5.79 -6.60
C HIS A 94 6.07 4.96 -7.69
N ALA A 95 6.69 4.83 -8.88
CA ALA A 95 6.11 4.09 -10.00
C ALA A 95 5.91 2.61 -9.68
N GLU A 96 6.84 1.98 -8.95
CA GLU A 96 6.71 0.59 -8.51
C GLU A 96 5.57 0.44 -7.48
N VAL A 97 5.41 1.39 -6.56
CA VAL A 97 4.29 1.40 -5.58
C VAL A 97 2.95 1.47 -6.29
N VAL A 98 2.80 2.43 -7.22
CA VAL A 98 1.59 2.55 -8.04
C VAL A 98 1.37 1.28 -8.87
N GLY A 99 2.43 0.72 -9.47
CA GLY A 99 2.36 -0.52 -10.24
C GLY A 99 1.87 -1.71 -9.40
N VAL A 100 2.35 -1.87 -8.17
CA VAL A 100 1.89 -2.91 -7.24
C VAL A 100 0.39 -2.77 -6.94
N LEU A 101 -0.08 -1.55 -6.67
CA LEU A 101 -1.51 -1.29 -6.42
C LEU A 101 -2.35 -1.58 -7.67
N GLN A 102 -1.91 -1.16 -8.85
CA GLN A 102 -2.59 -1.43 -10.12
C GLN A 102 -2.65 -2.93 -10.46
N MET A 103 -1.56 -3.67 -10.22
CA MET A 103 -1.56 -5.13 -10.36
C MET A 103 -2.54 -5.80 -9.41
N ALA A 104 -2.64 -5.32 -8.17
CA ALA A 104 -3.61 -5.83 -7.20
C ALA A 104 -5.06 -5.55 -7.65
N ILE A 105 -5.35 -4.35 -8.15
CA ILE A 105 -6.67 -3.98 -8.69
C ILE A 105 -7.07 -4.94 -9.81
N LYS A 106 -6.20 -5.11 -10.81
CA LYS A 106 -6.44 -6.00 -11.95
C LYS A 106 -6.69 -7.45 -11.53
N SER A 107 -6.08 -7.90 -10.43
CA SER A 107 -6.29 -9.27 -9.94
C SER A 107 -7.61 -9.50 -9.19
N PHE A 108 -8.30 -8.42 -8.85
CA PHE A 108 -9.65 -8.45 -8.30
C PHE A 108 -10.70 -7.97 -9.32
N GLN A 109 -10.35 -7.84 -10.59
CA GLN A 109 -11.30 -7.68 -11.69
C GLN A 109 -11.45 -9.02 -12.40
#